data_AF-A0A4R1XHD0-F1
#
_entry.id   AF-A0A4R1XHD0-F1
#
_cell.length_a   1.000
_cell.length_b   1.000
_cell.length_c   1.000
_cell.angle_alpha   90.00
_cell.angle_beta   90.00
_cell.angle_gamma   90.00
#
_symmetry.space_group_name_H-M   'P 1'
#
loop_
_entity.id
_entity.type
_entity.pdbx_description
1 polymer ?
#
loop_
_entity_poly.entity_id
_entity_poly.type
_entity_poly.pdbx_seq_one_letter_code
_entity_poly.pdbx_strand_id
1 'polypeptide(L)'
;MKVIYAEKSSGINESGSFQNPKYFESPQYGASSVIVYGDFPEIALAYDEVGIDVEVRELPKPVKPLVVGVEISITPELQKVIDDAKAECEKVQAENSDLIDDLKVALDERDQFAAQVLDLQSVIDELKSTEAKPRKQTAAEAKAAKAEDAAKLELEPQV
;
A
#
# COMPACT_ATOMS: atom_id res chain seq x y z
N MET A 1 -0.62 -8.10 -60.55
CA MET A 1 -0.79 -7.76 -59.12
C MET A 1 -2.26 -7.50 -58.85
N LYS A 2 -2.80 -7.89 -57.68
CA LYS A 2 -4.21 -7.60 -57.32
C LYS A 2 -4.31 -6.27 -56.57
N VAL A 3 -5.21 -5.39 -56.99
CA VAL A 3 -5.44 -4.07 -56.38
C VAL A 3 -6.82 -4.05 -55.74
N ILE A 4 -6.91 -3.54 -54.52
CA ILE A 4 -8.14 -3.47 -53.74
C ILE A 4 -8.39 -2.02 -53.35
N TYR A 5 -9.43 -1.41 -53.91
CA TYR A 5 -9.87 -0.07 -53.58
C TYR A 5 -10.92 -0.13 -52.47
N ALA A 6 -10.60 0.41 -51.29
CA ALA A 6 -11.54 0.52 -50.18
C ALA A 6 -11.20 1.72 -49.28
N GLU A 7 -12.22 2.41 -48.74
CA GLU A 7 -11.99 3.48 -47.75
C GLU A 7 -11.42 2.94 -46.43
N LYS A 8 -11.77 1.70 -46.08
CA LYS A 8 -11.32 0.99 -44.87
C LYS A 8 -11.02 -0.47 -45.23
N SER A 9 -9.85 -0.97 -44.81
CA SER A 9 -9.47 -2.38 -44.98
C SER A 9 -10.09 -3.31 -43.93
N SER A 10 -10.66 -2.75 -42.85
CA SER A 10 -11.23 -3.53 -41.76
C SER A 10 -12.42 -4.37 -42.23
N GLY A 11 -12.34 -5.69 -42.04
CA GLY A 11 -13.38 -6.65 -42.44
C GLY A 11 -13.21 -7.23 -43.84
N ILE A 12 -12.21 -6.78 -44.60
CA ILE A 12 -11.87 -7.29 -45.93
C ILE A 12 -10.79 -8.37 -45.76
N ASN A 13 -11.05 -9.60 -46.21
CA ASN A 13 -10.16 -10.77 -46.07
C ASN A 13 -9.48 -11.15 -47.40
N GLU A 14 -9.23 -10.16 -48.24
CA GLU A 14 -8.64 -10.32 -49.56
C GLU A 14 -7.17 -9.87 -49.54
N SER A 15 -6.27 -10.75 -49.98
CA SER A 15 -4.86 -10.43 -50.11
C SER A 15 -4.60 -9.64 -51.40
N GLY A 16 -4.02 -8.45 -51.28
CA GLY A 16 -3.70 -7.57 -52.42
C GLY A 16 -3.11 -6.23 -51.98
N SER A 17 -2.83 -5.36 -52.95
CA SER A 17 -2.41 -3.98 -52.70
C SER A 17 -3.65 -3.13 -52.39
N PHE A 18 -3.80 -2.71 -51.14
CA PHE A 18 -4.88 -1.81 -50.74
C PHE A 18 -4.58 -0.38 -51.16
N GLN A 19 -5.55 0.26 -51.80
CA GLN A 19 -5.53 1.66 -52.21
C GLN A 19 -6.80 2.35 -51.72
N ASN A 20 -6.70 3.62 -51.38
CA ASN A 20 -7.87 4.40 -51.02
C ASN A 20 -8.49 5.00 -52.30
N PRO A 21 -9.77 4.71 -52.60
CA PRO A 21 -10.48 5.25 -53.77
C PRO A 21 -10.38 6.78 -53.90
N LYS A 22 -10.33 7.50 -52.77
CA LYS A 22 -10.24 8.97 -52.73
C LYS A 22 -9.00 9.55 -53.40
N TYR A 23 -7.92 8.78 -53.50
CA TYR A 23 -6.66 9.21 -54.11
C TYR A 23 -6.43 8.56 -55.49
N PHE A 24 -7.50 8.09 -56.13
CA PHE A 24 -7.40 7.54 -57.47
C PHE A 24 -7.14 8.66 -58.49
N GLU A 25 -6.02 8.55 -59.20
CA GLU A 25 -5.67 9.47 -60.30
C GLU A 25 -5.59 8.73 -61.65
N SER A 26 -5.12 7.49 -61.67
CA SER A 26 -4.99 6.68 -62.90
C SER A 26 -4.89 5.18 -62.57
N PRO A 27 -5.19 4.28 -63.54
CA PRO A 27 -5.02 2.84 -63.37
C PRO A 27 -3.60 2.45 -62.99
N GLN A 28 -3.47 1.62 -61.96
CA GLN A 28 -2.16 1.14 -61.50
C GLN A 28 -1.51 0.22 -62.53
N TYR A 29 -0.29 0.56 -62.94
CA TYR A 29 0.51 -0.25 -63.86
C TYR A 29 0.81 -1.63 -63.26
N GLY A 30 0.58 -2.70 -64.04
CA GLY A 30 0.80 -4.08 -63.61
C GLY A 30 -0.33 -4.69 -62.76
N ALA A 31 -1.47 -3.98 -62.63
CA ALA A 31 -2.69 -4.56 -62.11
C ALA A 31 -3.21 -5.66 -63.06
N SER A 32 -3.60 -6.80 -62.50
CA SER A 32 -4.14 -7.94 -63.24
C SER A 32 -5.56 -8.31 -62.78
N SER A 33 -6.04 -7.71 -61.69
CA SER A 33 -7.37 -7.88 -61.13
C SER A 33 -7.61 -6.73 -60.15
N VAL A 34 -8.80 -6.12 -60.20
CA VAL A 34 -9.18 -5.00 -59.34
C VAL A 34 -10.47 -5.32 -58.61
N ILE A 35 -10.50 -5.09 -57.30
CA ILE A 35 -11.72 -5.14 -56.49
C ILE A 35 -11.99 -3.75 -55.95
N VAL A 36 -13.21 -3.26 -56.11
CA VAL A 36 -13.66 -1.95 -55.61
C VAL A 36 -14.74 -2.17 -54.55
N TYR A 37 -14.47 -1.77 -53.32
CA TYR A 37 -15.44 -1.80 -52.23
C TYR A 37 -16.15 -0.44 -52.10
N GLY A 38 -17.43 -0.41 -52.43
CA GLY A 38 -18.26 0.80 -52.46
C GLY A 38 -18.56 1.29 -53.88
N ASP A 39 -19.20 2.46 -53.97
CA ASP A 39 -19.64 3.05 -55.24
C ASP A 39 -18.59 4.03 -55.77
N PHE A 40 -17.68 3.52 -56.60
CA PHE A 40 -16.61 4.32 -57.23
C PHE A 40 -16.56 4.05 -58.75
N PRO A 41 -17.53 4.57 -59.52
CA PRO A 41 -17.66 4.28 -60.95
C PRO A 41 -16.47 4.80 -61.77
N GLU A 42 -15.82 5.88 -61.33
CA GLU A 42 -14.63 6.44 -62.00
C GLU A 42 -13.47 5.44 -62.08
N ILE A 43 -13.28 4.66 -61.01
CA ILE A 43 -12.25 3.61 -60.95
C ILE A 43 -12.63 2.45 -61.86
N ALA A 44 -13.89 2.03 -61.82
CA ALA A 44 -14.37 0.93 -62.65
C ALA A 44 -14.21 1.22 -64.14
N LEU A 45 -14.60 2.43 -64.57
CA LEU A 45 -14.47 2.89 -65.96
C LEU A 45 -13.00 2.96 -66.39
N ALA A 46 -12.13 3.54 -65.57
CA ALA A 46 -10.72 3.69 -65.92
C ALA A 46 -9.99 2.35 -66.10
N TYR A 47 -10.39 1.32 -65.33
CA TYR A 47 -9.84 -0.03 -65.48
C TYR A 47 -10.48 -0.81 -66.63
N ASP A 48 -11.77 -0.59 -66.93
CA ASP A 48 -12.45 -1.14 -68.11
C ASP A 48 -11.84 -0.62 -69.42
N GLU A 49 -11.49 0.67 -69.49
CA GLU A 49 -10.82 1.28 -70.66
C GLU A 49 -9.46 0.67 -70.98
N VAL A 50 -8.74 0.18 -69.96
CA VAL A 50 -7.47 -0.55 -70.11
C VAL A 50 -7.65 -2.07 -70.18
N GLY A 51 -8.89 -2.56 -70.23
CA GLY A 51 -9.23 -3.97 -70.41
C GLY A 51 -8.99 -4.84 -69.18
N ILE A 52 -9.03 -4.27 -67.98
CA ILE A 52 -8.87 -5.00 -66.71
C ILE A 52 -10.23 -5.14 -66.04
N ASP A 53 -10.63 -6.38 -65.74
CA ASP A 53 -11.89 -6.69 -65.07
C ASP A 53 -11.93 -6.13 -63.64
N VAL A 54 -13.04 -5.46 -63.32
CA VAL A 54 -13.28 -4.79 -62.03
C VAL A 54 -14.47 -5.43 -61.32
N GLU A 55 -14.21 -5.99 -60.14
CA GLU A 55 -15.24 -6.55 -59.28
C GLU A 55 -15.69 -5.52 -58.23
N VAL A 56 -16.93 -5.05 -58.33
CA VAL A 56 -17.53 -4.14 -57.32
C VAL A 56 -18.18 -4.96 -56.21
N ARG A 57 -17.77 -4.70 -54.96
CA ARG A 57 -18.30 -5.35 -53.75
C ARG A 57 -18.83 -4.31 -52.75
N GLU A 58 -19.81 -4.69 -51.95
CA GLU A 58 -20.22 -3.87 -50.82
C GLU A 58 -19.29 -4.11 -49.61
N LEU A 59 -19.05 -3.05 -48.83
CA LEU A 59 -18.32 -3.20 -47.57
C LEU A 59 -19.11 -4.07 -46.59
N PRO A 60 -18.47 -5.03 -45.89
CA PRO A 60 -19.13 -5.80 -44.86
C PRO A 60 -19.66 -4.84 -43.78
N LYS A 61 -20.97 -4.88 -43.54
CA LYS A 61 -21.60 -4.06 -42.50
C LYS A 61 -20.95 -4.38 -41.15
N PRO A 62 -20.61 -3.37 -40.33
CA PRO A 62 -20.06 -3.62 -39.01
C PRO A 62 -21.06 -4.45 -38.22
N VAL A 63 -20.68 -5.70 -37.90
CA VAL A 63 -21.46 -6.55 -37.01
C VAL A 63 -21.43 -5.90 -35.63
N LYS A 64 -22.62 -5.64 -35.07
CA LYS A 64 -22.72 -5.15 -33.70
C LYS A 64 -22.08 -6.19 -32.77
N PRO A 65 -21.21 -5.79 -31.83
CA PRO A 65 -20.62 -6.74 -30.90
C PRO A 65 -21.72 -7.43 -30.10
N LEU A 66 -21.72 -8.77 -30.08
CA LEU A 66 -22.56 -9.53 -29.16
C LEU A 66 -22.07 -9.26 -27.73
N VAL A 67 -22.89 -8.60 -26.93
CA VAL A 67 -22.66 -8.48 -25.48
C VAL A 67 -23.26 -9.72 -24.82
N VAL A 68 -22.40 -10.64 -24.41
CA VAL A 68 -22.81 -11.79 -23.60
C VAL A 68 -22.81 -11.34 -22.14
N GLY A 69 -23.99 -11.22 -21.54
CA GLY A 69 -24.13 -11.03 -20.10
C GLY A 69 -23.76 -12.32 -19.38
N VAL A 70 -22.57 -12.38 -18.79
CA VAL A 70 -22.16 -13.48 -17.92
C VAL A 70 -22.66 -13.15 -16.51
N GLU A 71 -23.71 -13.84 -16.04
CA GLU A 71 -24.04 -13.87 -14.62
C GLU A 71 -22.97 -14.69 -13.90
N ILE A 72 -22.00 -14.01 -13.30
CA ILE A 72 -21.00 -14.63 -12.44
C ILE A 72 -21.64 -14.79 -11.05
N SER A 73 -22.43 -15.83 -10.86
CA SER A 73 -22.80 -16.26 -9.51
C SER A 73 -21.51 -16.62 -8.77
N ILE A 74 -21.29 -16.05 -7.58
CA ILE A 74 -20.12 -16.33 -6.75
C ILE A 74 -20.01 -17.85 -6.60
N THR A 75 -18.91 -18.43 -7.09
CA THR A 75 -18.67 -19.87 -6.92
C THR A 75 -18.54 -20.17 -5.42
N PRO A 76 -18.97 -21.36 -4.95
CA PRO A 76 -18.91 -21.69 -3.53
C PRO A 76 -17.49 -21.57 -2.93
N GLU A 77 -16.46 -21.80 -3.75
CA GLU A 77 -15.06 -21.57 -3.40
C GLU A 77 -14.75 -20.10 -3.09
N LEU A 78 -15.27 -19.17 -3.92
CA LEU A 78 -15.08 -17.74 -3.70
C LEU A 78 -15.86 -17.26 -2.46
N GLN A 79 -17.04 -17.83 -2.21
CA GLN A 79 -17.82 -17.53 -1.01
C GLN A 79 -17.07 -17.95 0.27
N LYS A 80 -16.46 -19.14 0.25
CA LYS A 80 -15.65 -19.62 1.37
C LYS A 80 -14.46 -18.70 1.64
N VAL A 81 -13.73 -18.27 0.61
CA VAL A 81 -12.61 -17.34 0.77
C VAL A 81 -13.07 -15.99 1.34
N ILE A 82 -14.24 -15.50 0.94
CA ILE A 82 -14.82 -14.27 1.49
C ILE A 82 -15.15 -14.43 2.98
N ASP A 83 -15.74 -15.56 3.38
CA ASP A 83 -16.10 -15.80 4.77
C ASP A 83 -14.86 -16.01 5.65
N ASP A 84 -13.86 -16.77 5.17
CA ASP A 84 -12.57 -16.94 5.84
C ASP A 84 -11.85 -15.58 6.01
N ALA A 85 -11.82 -14.76 4.95
CA ALA A 85 -11.21 -13.43 5.01
C ALA A 85 -11.93 -12.47 5.97
N LYS A 86 -13.26 -12.57 6.09
CA LYS A 86 -14.01 -11.78 7.07
C LYS A 86 -13.67 -12.20 8.50
N ALA A 87 -13.60 -13.50 8.77
CA ALA A 87 -13.25 -14.01 10.09
C ALA A 87 -11.84 -13.59 10.52
N GLU A 88 -10.85 -13.64 9.61
CA GLU A 88 -9.50 -13.14 9.88
C GLU A 88 -9.48 -11.63 10.14
N CYS A 89 -10.29 -10.85 9.42
CA CYS A 89 -10.38 -9.41 9.62
C CYS A 89 -11.02 -9.03 10.97
N GLU A 90 -12.01 -9.81 11.43
CA GLU A 90 -12.61 -9.66 12.75
C GLU A 90 -11.61 -10.02 13.86
N LYS A 91 -10.83 -11.09 13.68
CA LYS A 91 -9.78 -11.48 14.61
C LYS A 91 -8.69 -10.41 14.75
N VAL A 92 -8.19 -9.89 13.62
CA VAL A 92 -7.19 -8.81 13.63
C VAL A 92 -7.73 -7.54 14.28
N GLN A 93 -9.02 -7.23 14.13
CA GLN A 93 -9.64 -6.11 14.82
C GLN A 93 -9.71 -6.30 16.33
N ALA A 94 -10.06 -7.50 16.79
CA ALA A 94 -10.06 -7.84 18.22
C ALA A 94 -8.65 -7.74 18.82
N GLU A 95 -7.65 -8.37 18.19
CA GLU A 95 -6.25 -8.31 18.64
C GLU A 95 -5.71 -6.86 18.66
N ASN A 96 -6.07 -6.03 17.68
CA ASN A 96 -5.67 -4.62 17.69
C ASN A 96 -6.32 -3.84 18.84
N SER A 97 -7.58 -4.13 19.19
CA SER A 97 -8.25 -3.53 20.34
C SER A 97 -7.53 -3.89 21.64
N ASP A 98 -7.23 -5.17 21.83
CA ASP A 98 -6.56 -5.67 23.02
C ASP A 98 -5.14 -5.08 23.14
N LEU A 99 -4.37 -5.05 22.06
CA LEU A 99 -3.03 -4.44 22.03
C LEU A 99 -3.05 -2.94 22.35
N ILE A 100 -4.07 -2.21 21.91
CA ILE A 100 -4.23 -0.79 22.24
C ILE A 100 -4.44 -0.62 23.75
N ASP A 101 -5.24 -1.49 24.37
CA ASP A 101 -5.51 -1.41 25.80
C ASP A 101 -4.27 -1.82 26.63
N ASP A 102 -3.56 -2.87 26.23
CA ASP A 102 -2.28 -3.25 26.83
C ASP A 102 -1.24 -2.12 26.74
N LEU A 103 -1.18 -1.42 25.59
CA LEU A 103 -0.27 -0.31 25.39
C LEU A 103 -0.59 0.89 26.28
N LYS A 104 -1.87 1.17 26.53
CA LYS A 104 -2.28 2.21 27.50
C LYS A 104 -1.85 1.84 28.91
N VAL A 105 -2.07 0.60 29.33
CA VAL A 105 -1.65 0.12 30.66
C VAL A 105 -0.13 0.27 30.81
N ALA A 106 0.64 -0.17 29.82
CA ALA A 106 2.10 -0.05 29.86
C ALA A 106 2.59 1.42 29.88
N LEU A 107 1.88 2.34 29.23
CA LEU A 107 2.17 3.77 29.30
C LEU A 107 1.91 4.34 30.69
N ASP A 108 0.78 3.97 31.31
CA ASP A 108 0.43 4.42 32.67
C ASP A 108 1.44 3.89 33.69
N GLU A 109 1.85 2.62 33.57
CA GLU A 109 2.89 2.02 34.41
C GLU A 109 4.24 2.72 34.24
N ARG A 110 4.64 3.02 32.99
CA ARG A 110 5.87 3.78 32.71
C ARG A 110 5.84 5.15 33.39
N ASP A 111 4.72 5.86 33.33
CA ASP A 111 4.60 7.19 33.91
C ASP A 111 4.64 7.15 35.44
N GLN A 112 4.05 6.13 36.06
CA GLN A 112 4.19 5.87 37.49
C GLN A 112 5.64 5.56 37.88
N PHE A 113 6.33 4.70 37.13
CA PHE A 113 7.74 4.41 37.38
C PHE A 113 8.62 5.64 37.22
N ALA A 114 8.36 6.47 36.19
CA ALA A 114 9.08 7.72 35.99
C ALA A 114 8.92 8.68 37.18
N ALA A 115 7.70 8.79 37.73
CA ALA A 115 7.46 9.58 38.94
C ALA A 115 8.22 9.03 40.15
N GLN A 116 8.19 7.72 40.38
CA GLN A 116 8.93 7.09 41.48
C GLN A 116 10.45 7.29 41.36
N VAL A 117 11.00 7.23 40.15
CA VAL A 117 12.43 7.49 39.90
C VAL A 117 12.77 8.95 40.23
N LEU A 118 11.91 9.91 39.88
CA LEU A 118 12.11 11.32 40.23
C LEU A 118 12.08 11.53 41.75
N ASP A 119 11.14 10.91 42.45
CA ASP A 119 11.06 10.98 43.91
C ASP A 119 12.31 10.39 44.57
N LEU A 120 12.76 9.21 44.13
CA LEU A 120 13.99 8.59 44.61
C LEU A 120 15.22 9.45 44.33
N GLN A 121 15.28 10.11 43.18
CA GLN A 121 16.37 11.04 42.83
C GLN A 121 16.39 12.23 43.80
N SER A 122 15.24 12.79 44.16
CA SER A 122 15.13 13.84 45.16
C SER A 122 15.68 13.40 46.52
N VAL A 123 15.32 12.19 46.98
CA VAL A 123 15.84 11.62 48.24
C VAL A 123 17.36 11.45 48.20
N ILE A 124 17.91 11.00 47.08
CA ILE A 124 19.36 10.87 46.90
C ILE A 124 20.05 12.24 47.01
N ASP A 125 19.49 13.28 46.39
CA ASP A 125 20.05 14.62 46.40
C ASP A 125 19.98 15.25 47.80
N GLU A 126 18.90 15.03 48.54
CA GLU A 126 18.79 15.39 49.96
C GLU A 126 19.87 14.71 50.81
N LEU A 127 20.03 13.39 50.68
CA LEU A 127 21.04 12.64 51.43
C LEU A 127 22.45 13.15 51.15
N LYS A 128 22.80 13.35 49.87
CA LYS A 128 24.09 13.95 49.48
C LYS A 128 24.32 15.32 50.10
N SER A 129 23.28 16.15 50.17
CA SER A 129 23.36 17.48 50.81
C SER A 129 23.58 17.40 52.33
N THR A 130 23.03 16.37 52.98
CA THR A 130 23.20 16.14 54.43
C THR A 130 24.59 15.59 54.79
N GLU A 131 25.20 14.77 53.92
CA GLU A 131 26.58 14.29 54.12
C GLU A 131 27.62 15.40 53.92
N ALA A 132 27.33 16.42 53.11
CA ALA A 132 28.22 17.56 52.87
C ALA A 132 28.21 18.61 54.00
N LYS A 133 27.27 18.54 54.95
CA LYS A 133 27.19 19.49 56.07
C LYS A 133 28.02 18.94 57.23
N PRO A 134 29.18 19.53 57.61
CA PRO A 134 29.88 19.10 58.80
C PRO A 134 28.93 19.29 59.98
N ARG A 135 28.58 18.19 60.66
CA ARG A 135 27.93 18.26 61.97
C ARG A 135 28.87 19.05 62.86
N LYS A 136 28.60 20.35 63.03
CA LYS A 136 29.08 21.09 64.20
C LYS A 136 28.35 20.49 65.40
N GLN A 137 28.82 19.33 65.86
CA GLN A 137 28.69 18.97 67.25
C GLN A 137 29.38 20.10 68.01
N THR A 138 28.60 21.03 68.56
CA THR A 138 29.12 21.98 69.53
C THR A 138 29.65 21.15 70.70
N ALA A 139 30.90 21.42 71.08
CA ALA A 139 31.69 20.71 72.09
C ALA A 139 31.08 20.68 73.52
N ALA A 140 29.81 21.06 73.69
CA ALA A 140 29.08 21.03 74.94
C ALA A 140 28.54 19.63 75.29
N GLU A 141 28.15 18.80 74.31
CA GLU A 141 27.56 17.47 74.60
C GLU A 141 28.60 16.36 74.81
N ALA A 142 29.86 16.57 74.41
CA ALA A 142 30.92 15.57 74.58
C ALA A 142 31.49 15.50 76.02
N LYS A 143 31.09 16.39 76.93
CA LYS A 143 31.56 16.40 78.33
C LYS A 143 30.62 15.74 79.34
N ALA A 144 29.42 15.31 78.97
CA ALA A 144 28.49 14.64 79.89
C ALA A 144 28.71 13.11 80.02
N ALA A 145 29.38 12.46 79.06
CA ALA A 145 29.53 11.01 79.05
C ALA A 145 30.82 10.46 79.69
N LYS A 146 31.63 11.30 80.37
CA LYS A 146 32.91 10.87 80.97
C LYS A 146 33.05 11.15 82.47
N ALA A 147 31.95 11.38 83.18
CA ALA A 147 31.94 11.65 84.62
C ALA A 147 31.15 10.63 85.47
N GLU A 148 30.63 9.54 84.89
CA GLU A 148 29.94 8.48 85.65
C GLU A 148 30.77 7.20 85.86
N ASP A 149 31.97 7.09 85.29
CA ASP A 149 32.85 5.90 85.44
C ASP A 149 34.11 6.22 86.26
N ALA A 150 34.01 7.05 87.29
CA ALA A 150 35.13 7.37 88.19
C ALA A 150 34.72 7.52 89.67
N ALA A 151 33.55 7.02 90.08
CA ALA A 151 33.08 7.08 91.47
C ALA A 151 32.80 5.69 92.09
N LYS A 152 33.41 4.61 91.59
CA LYS A 152 33.23 3.26 92.17
C LYS A 152 34.51 2.46 92.42
N LEU A 153 35.65 3.13 92.55
CA LEU A 153 36.88 2.55 93.10
C LEU A 153 37.50 3.57 94.04
N GLU A 154 37.11 3.57 95.32
CA GLU A 154 38.04 3.51 96.45
C GLU A 154 37.31 3.54 97.82
N LEU A 155 37.81 2.69 98.72
CA LEU A 155 37.52 2.47 100.15
C LEU A 155 36.22 1.71 100.51
N GLU A 156 36.21 0.40 100.77
CA GLU A 156 36.87 -0.46 101.82
C GLU A 156 35.84 -0.86 102.90
N PRO A 157 36.09 -1.80 103.84
CA PRO A 157 36.77 -3.10 103.80
C PRO A 157 35.95 -4.24 104.48
N GLN A 158 36.50 -5.46 104.48
CA GLN A 158 36.43 -6.54 105.49
C GLN A 158 35.24 -6.62 106.46
N VAL A 159 34.44 -7.70 106.37
CA VAL A 159 34.26 -8.84 107.32
C VAL A 159 33.00 -9.59 106.91
#